data_AF-A0A2D6E3E8-F1
#
_entry.id   AF-A0A2D6E3E8-F1
#
_cell.length_a   1.000
_cell.length_b   1.000
_cell.length_c   1.000
_cell.angle_alpha   90.00
_cell.angle_beta   90.00
_cell.angle_gamma   90.00
#
_symmetry.space_group_name_H-M   'P 1'
#
loop_
_entity.id
_entity.type
_entity.pdbx_description
1 polymer ?
#
loop_
_entity_poly.entity_id
_entity_poly.type
_entity_poly.pdbx_seq_one_letter_code
_entity_poly.pdbx_strand_id
1 'polypeptide(L)'
;MANKIDTETARCTLKAISKEVIALESSSIISLYEIDISDIKKNRNLGLLDIIPDKLRFHNMESLSQRVLEFRSDKFYPLPILTDRFEIASDGSLPRPTITFASMQGIVDEEKKDTVSYYFKSLRRAILELDNLIGGKVTRIRTFYKFLDANNNLEGVGDFTCGLGKNPEFPRETYYVQRKISEDKNGIQLELSSVLDLENFKLPARLCLANRCPWTYRGEGCCYEFKEAGSDEAHGSTEHLPHFAPPIATDEEQLLTGLITGALGQPLYDPSGVTASSVIEYDIHRSIGYTTGNVVYITKDDIRYYYVAKTIVPSGMAPPPHTNYWEADRCSKTLEGCKLRWGNAGAATNCVDNSNPCPDSKKVKTNKFLPFGGYPGTNSKTIVQ
;
A
#
# COMPACT_ATOMS: atom_id res chain seq x y z
N MET A 1 9.86 1.23 -1.90
CA MET A 1 9.26 -0.10 -1.63
C MET A 1 10.39 -1.08 -1.44
N ALA A 2 10.48 -1.78 -0.30
CA ALA A 2 11.48 -2.82 -0.12
C ALA A 2 11.19 -3.94 -1.13
N ASN A 3 12.17 -4.32 -1.96
CA ASN A 3 12.07 -5.48 -2.83
C ASN A 3 11.73 -6.70 -1.97
N LYS A 4 10.47 -7.14 -2.02
CA LYS A 4 10.02 -8.34 -1.31
C LYS A 4 10.90 -9.49 -1.79
N ILE A 5 11.54 -10.17 -0.84
CA ILE A 5 12.29 -11.39 -1.14
C ILE A 5 11.28 -12.39 -1.70
N ASP A 6 11.65 -13.09 -2.77
CA ASP A 6 10.81 -14.13 -3.33
C ASP A 6 10.49 -15.22 -2.29
N THR A 7 9.29 -15.78 -2.35
CA THR A 7 8.77 -16.74 -1.37
C THR A 7 9.64 -17.99 -1.22
N GLU A 8 10.26 -18.46 -2.32
CA GLU A 8 11.15 -19.61 -2.31
C GLU A 8 12.46 -19.28 -1.58
N THR A 9 13.01 -18.10 -1.88
CA THR A 9 14.22 -17.59 -1.24
C THR A 9 14.01 -17.43 0.28
N ALA A 10 12.87 -16.86 0.69
CA ALA A 10 12.54 -16.68 2.11
C ALA A 10 12.40 -18.02 2.86
N ARG A 11 11.75 -19.03 2.24
CA ARG A 11 11.63 -20.36 2.84
C ARG A 11 12.99 -21.03 3.03
N CYS A 12 13.86 -20.90 2.03
CA CYS A 12 15.21 -21.44 2.11
C CYS A 12 16.01 -20.79 3.26
N THR A 13 16.07 -19.46 3.32
CA THR A 13 16.89 -18.74 4.31
C THR A 13 16.42 -19.04 5.73
N LEU A 14 15.11 -19.08 5.96
CA LEU A 14 14.54 -19.47 7.26
C LEU A 14 14.93 -20.90 7.66
N LYS A 15 14.89 -21.86 6.72
CA LYS A 15 15.31 -23.25 6.99
C LYS A 15 16.79 -23.34 7.40
N ALA A 16 17.66 -22.55 6.75
CA ALA A 16 19.09 -22.51 7.08
C ALA A 16 19.34 -21.92 8.48
N ILE A 17 18.60 -20.89 8.85
CA ILE A 17 18.64 -20.29 10.20
C ILE A 17 18.16 -21.30 11.24
N SER A 18 17.00 -21.93 11.04
CA SER A 18 16.49 -22.95 11.97
C SER A 18 17.47 -24.11 12.16
N LYS A 19 18.16 -24.53 11.09
CA LYS A 19 19.18 -25.57 11.17
C LYS A 19 20.36 -25.14 12.05
N GLU A 20 20.80 -23.88 11.93
CA GLU A 20 21.91 -23.36 12.73
C GLU A 20 21.53 -23.14 14.20
N VAL A 21 20.31 -22.69 14.47
CA VAL A 21 19.81 -22.52 15.84
C VAL A 21 19.82 -23.85 16.63
N ILE A 22 19.63 -24.98 15.95
CA ILE A 22 19.60 -26.32 16.56
C ILE A 22 20.99 -26.98 16.58
N ALA A 23 21.99 -26.39 15.91
CA ALA A 23 23.33 -26.98 15.84
C ALA A 23 24.03 -26.98 17.21
N LEU A 24 24.79 -28.04 17.49
CA LEU A 24 25.57 -28.20 18.73
C LEU A 24 26.65 -27.13 18.90
N GLU A 25 27.26 -26.70 17.79
CA GLU A 25 28.22 -25.59 17.73
C GLU A 25 27.63 -24.46 16.89
N SER A 26 26.68 -23.72 17.47
CA SER A 26 26.07 -22.57 16.80
C SER A 26 27.05 -21.41 16.73
N SER A 27 27.17 -20.80 15.56
CA SER A 27 27.93 -19.55 15.40
C SER A 27 27.28 -18.37 16.13
N SER A 28 28.06 -17.31 16.40
CA SER A 28 27.56 -16.12 17.09
C SER A 28 26.59 -15.31 16.22
N ILE A 29 25.61 -14.65 16.86
CA ILE A 29 24.67 -13.76 16.18
C ILE A 29 25.30 -12.36 16.08
N ILE A 30 25.33 -11.81 14.87
CA ILE A 30 25.77 -10.45 14.57
C ILE A 30 24.55 -9.56 14.36
N SER A 31 24.61 -8.33 14.87
CA SER A 31 23.65 -7.27 14.57
C SER A 31 24.26 -6.25 13.62
N LEU A 32 23.60 -6.03 12.50
CA LEU A 32 23.89 -5.01 11.51
C LEU A 32 22.76 -3.98 11.52
N TYR A 33 23.07 -2.72 11.24
CA TYR A 33 22.12 -1.61 11.31
C TYR A 33 22.16 -0.80 10.01
N GLU A 34 21.00 -0.55 9.42
CA GLU A 34 20.81 0.35 8.29
C GLU A 34 19.92 1.51 8.72
N ILE A 35 20.41 2.74 8.60
CA ILE A 35 19.66 3.97 8.83
C ILE A 35 19.39 4.60 7.47
N ASP A 36 18.12 4.63 7.07
CA ASP A 36 17.64 5.23 5.83
C ASP A 36 17.09 6.63 6.12
N ILE A 37 17.72 7.63 5.52
CA ILE A 37 17.39 9.06 5.67
C ILE A 37 16.78 9.67 4.40
N SER A 38 16.54 8.85 3.37
CA SER A 38 16.03 9.31 2.07
C SER A 38 14.68 10.04 2.19
N ASP A 39 13.78 9.57 3.06
CA ASP A 39 12.48 10.20 3.29
C ASP A 39 12.61 11.57 3.99
N ILE A 40 13.54 11.72 4.93
CA ILE A 40 13.79 13.01 5.60
C ILE A 40 14.33 14.04 4.61
N LYS A 41 15.27 13.64 3.74
CA LYS A 41 15.86 14.53 2.73
C LYS A 41 14.81 15.07 1.77
N LYS A 42 13.93 14.19 1.27
CA LYS A 42 12.80 14.57 0.40
C LYS A 42 11.90 15.59 1.09
N ASN A 43 11.51 15.34 2.34
CA ASN A 43 10.62 16.23 3.08
C ASN A 43 11.21 17.62 3.33
N ARG A 44 12.54 17.73 3.44
CA ARG A 44 13.24 19.01 3.65
C ARG A 44 13.65 19.72 2.36
N ASN A 45 13.24 19.22 1.19
CA ASN A 45 13.66 19.75 -0.12
C ASN A 45 15.18 19.93 -0.26
N LEU A 46 15.96 19.12 0.48
CA LEU A 46 17.41 19.08 0.32
C LEU A 46 17.68 18.34 -0.99
N GLY A 47 17.94 19.09 -2.06
CA GLY A 47 18.14 18.56 -3.41
C GLY A 47 19.35 17.62 -3.53
N LEU A 48 19.55 17.09 -4.74
CA LEU A 48 20.62 16.16 -5.17
C LEU A 48 22.09 16.61 -4.92
N LEU A 49 22.33 17.73 -4.24
CA LEU A 49 23.67 18.17 -3.85
C LEU A 49 24.11 17.31 -2.65
N ASP A 50 24.57 16.12 -2.98
CA ASP A 50 24.76 14.96 -2.12
C ASP A 50 25.97 15.13 -1.18
N ILE A 51 25.74 15.62 0.04
CA ILE A 51 26.80 15.72 1.06
C ILE A 51 26.73 14.60 2.11
N ILE A 52 25.66 13.79 2.09
CA ILE A 52 25.45 12.66 3.00
C ILE A 52 24.81 11.54 2.18
N PRO A 53 25.25 10.27 2.23
CA PRO A 53 24.59 9.18 1.52
C PRO A 53 23.15 8.95 2.01
N ASP A 54 22.25 8.40 1.18
CA ASP A 54 20.85 8.13 1.56
C ASP A 54 20.68 7.05 2.63
N LYS A 55 21.62 6.10 2.65
CA LYS A 55 21.64 4.98 3.58
C LYS A 55 22.97 4.94 4.29
N LEU A 56 22.91 4.90 5.61
CA LEU A 56 24.06 4.77 6.48
C LEU A 56 24.03 3.37 7.10
N ARG A 57 25.12 2.60 6.95
CA ARG A 57 25.17 1.20 7.34
C ARG A 57 26.29 0.94 8.32
N PHE A 58 25.95 0.36 9.47
CA PHE A 58 26.88 0.19 10.58
C PHE A 58 26.80 -1.21 11.20
N HIS A 59 27.90 -1.63 11.81
CA HIS A 59 27.95 -2.80 12.68
C HIS A 59 28.69 -2.46 13.98
N ASN A 60 28.39 -3.21 15.05
CA ASN A 60 28.89 -2.95 16.39
C ASN A 60 29.78 -4.07 16.93
N MET A 61 30.42 -4.84 16.06
CA MET A 61 31.14 -6.03 16.48
C MET A 61 32.53 -5.68 17.02
N GLU A 62 32.78 -5.99 18.30
CA GLU A 62 34.05 -5.68 18.96
C GLU A 62 35.23 -6.42 18.34
N SER A 63 35.05 -7.70 17.99
CA SER A 63 36.10 -8.55 17.41
C SER A 63 36.57 -8.10 16.03
N LEU A 64 35.72 -7.38 15.28
CA LEU A 64 36.01 -6.85 13.94
C LEU A 64 35.87 -5.32 13.89
N SER A 65 36.14 -4.64 15.00
CA SER A 65 35.94 -3.19 15.21
C SER A 65 36.66 -2.26 14.23
N GLN A 66 37.58 -2.76 13.40
CA GLN A 66 38.29 -1.99 12.37
C GLN A 66 38.01 -2.45 10.94
N ARG A 67 37.24 -3.53 10.73
CA ARG A 67 36.96 -4.08 9.40
C ARG A 67 35.58 -3.66 8.90
N VAL A 68 35.51 -3.34 7.61
CA VAL A 68 34.24 -3.19 6.89
C VAL A 68 33.72 -4.59 6.57
N LEU A 69 32.43 -4.82 6.84
CA LEU A 69 31.78 -6.10 6.57
C LEU A 69 30.88 -5.99 5.34
N GLU A 70 30.85 -7.03 4.53
CA GLU A 70 29.94 -7.18 3.39
C GLU A 70 28.85 -8.18 3.74
N PHE A 71 27.59 -7.80 3.54
CA PHE A 71 26.45 -8.69 3.69
C PHE A 71 25.43 -8.43 2.58
N ARG A 72 25.14 -9.45 1.78
CA ARG A 72 24.33 -9.38 0.55
C ARG A 72 24.80 -8.27 -0.40
N SER A 73 26.11 -8.15 -0.58
CA SER A 73 26.79 -7.13 -1.40
C SER A 73 26.69 -5.69 -0.87
N ASP A 74 26.14 -5.49 0.34
CA ASP A 74 26.11 -4.19 1.00
C ASP A 74 27.23 -4.09 2.05
N LYS A 75 27.97 -2.97 2.04
CA LYS A 75 29.04 -2.68 3.00
C LYS A 75 28.49 -2.08 4.30
N PHE A 76 28.95 -2.60 5.43
CA PHE A 76 28.64 -2.15 6.79
C PHE A 76 29.93 -1.69 7.47
N TYR A 77 29.92 -0.47 7.97
CA TYR A 77 31.09 0.17 8.58
C TYR A 77 31.10 -0.06 10.10
N PRO A 78 32.27 -0.28 10.71
CA PRO A 78 32.34 -0.41 12.16
C PRO A 78 31.96 0.90 12.82
N LEU A 79 31.10 0.88 13.84
CA LEU A 79 30.76 2.05 14.65
C LEU A 79 30.47 1.60 16.09
N PRO A 80 31.10 2.21 17.11
CA PRO A 80 30.75 1.95 18.50
C PRO A 80 29.34 2.47 18.78
N ILE A 81 28.37 1.57 18.65
CA ILE A 81 26.96 1.78 18.99
C ILE A 81 26.55 0.84 20.11
N LEU A 82 25.81 1.39 21.06
CA LEU A 82 25.18 0.62 22.13
C LEU A 82 23.67 0.60 21.87
N THR A 83 23.11 -0.60 21.83
CA THR A 83 21.71 -0.84 21.49
C THR A 83 21.05 -1.65 22.59
N ASP A 84 19.92 -1.18 23.07
CA ASP A 84 19.17 -1.82 24.17
C ASP A 84 17.65 -1.77 23.89
N ARG A 85 16.86 -2.56 24.61
CA ARG A 85 15.38 -2.57 24.61
C ARG A 85 14.72 -2.93 23.27
N PHE A 86 15.37 -3.81 22.51
CA PHE A 86 14.78 -4.43 21.30
C PHE A 86 13.85 -5.61 21.60
N GLU A 87 13.76 -6.02 22.86
CA GLU A 87 12.96 -7.18 23.29
C GLU A 87 11.49 -6.82 23.43
N ILE A 88 10.62 -7.72 22.98
CA ILE A 88 9.17 -7.58 23.17
C ILE A 88 8.86 -8.03 24.61
N ALA A 89 8.29 -7.13 25.40
CA ALA A 89 7.89 -7.44 26.77
C ALA A 89 6.70 -8.41 26.78
N SER A 90 6.62 -9.26 27.82
CA SER A 90 5.56 -10.26 27.98
C SER A 90 4.17 -9.65 28.20
N ASP A 91 4.10 -8.36 28.54
CA ASP A 91 2.87 -7.60 28.74
C ASP A 91 2.21 -7.13 27.42
N GLY A 92 2.86 -7.40 26.28
CA GLY A 92 2.36 -7.02 24.96
C GLY A 92 2.59 -5.54 24.61
N SER A 93 3.34 -4.80 25.43
CA SER A 93 3.79 -3.46 25.05
C SER A 93 4.75 -3.53 23.86
N LEU A 94 4.62 -2.57 22.95
CA LEU A 94 5.54 -2.47 21.81
C LEU A 94 6.93 -2.09 22.31
N PRO A 95 8.01 -2.73 21.79
CA PRO A 95 9.36 -2.40 22.19
C PRO A 95 9.67 -0.95 21.82
N ARG A 96 10.39 -0.26 22.72
CA ARG A 96 10.93 1.09 22.54
C ARG A 96 12.45 1.04 22.61
N PRO A 97 13.13 0.60 21.55
CA PRO A 97 14.56 0.43 21.57
C PRO A 97 15.30 1.74 21.71
N THR A 98 16.48 1.71 22.31
CA THR A 98 17.36 2.87 22.36
C THR A 98 18.66 2.57 21.62
N ILE A 99 19.09 3.50 20.78
CA ILE A 99 20.39 3.44 20.11
C ILE A 99 21.25 4.62 20.59
N THR A 100 22.44 4.30 21.07
CA THR A 100 23.41 5.29 21.55
C THR A 100 24.61 5.28 20.63
N PHE A 101 24.92 6.42 20.04
CA PHE A 101 26.12 6.63 19.25
C PHE A 101 27.19 7.24 20.15
N ALA A 102 28.34 6.57 20.27
CA ALA A 102 29.45 7.11 21.03
C ALA A 102 30.04 8.35 20.33
N SER A 103 30.37 9.37 21.12
CA SER A 103 31.06 10.57 20.66
C SER A 103 32.52 10.23 20.38
N MET A 104 32.89 10.23 19.12
CA MET A 104 34.27 10.02 18.70
C MET A 104 34.90 11.37 18.37
N GLN A 105 35.63 11.92 19.34
CA GLN A 105 36.47 13.09 19.13
C GLN A 105 37.72 12.67 18.34
N GLY A 106 38.03 13.37 17.24
CA GLY A 106 39.35 13.26 16.56
C GLY A 106 39.41 12.51 15.23
N ILE A 107 38.29 12.21 14.57
CA ILE A 107 38.32 11.61 13.23
C ILE A 107 38.68 12.69 12.19
N VAL A 108 39.83 12.49 11.54
CA VAL A 108 40.56 13.44 10.67
C VAL A 108 39.94 13.54 9.26
N ASP A 109 40.16 14.71 8.64
CA ASP A 109 39.70 15.26 7.35
C ASP A 109 40.06 14.45 6.09
N GLU A 110 39.68 13.16 5.99
CA GLU A 110 39.75 12.45 4.71
C GLU A 110 38.41 12.51 3.95
N GLU A 111 38.40 13.21 2.81
CA GLU A 111 37.22 13.38 1.93
C GLU A 111 37.00 12.19 0.97
N LYS A 112 37.75 11.10 1.11
CA LYS A 112 37.57 9.92 0.25
C LYS A 112 36.28 9.19 0.60
N LYS A 113 35.34 9.19 -0.36
CA LYS A 113 34.13 8.35 -0.34
C LYS A 113 34.53 6.89 -0.06
N ASP A 114 33.69 6.19 0.70
CA ASP A 114 33.87 4.78 1.13
C ASP A 114 34.89 4.49 2.24
N THR A 115 35.46 5.52 2.86
CA THR A 115 36.31 5.35 4.06
C THR A 115 35.46 5.32 5.34
N VAL A 116 35.92 4.61 6.36
CA VAL A 116 35.31 4.58 7.71
C VAL A 116 35.11 6.01 8.25
N SER A 117 36.10 6.90 8.07
CA SER A 117 36.04 8.32 8.44
C SER A 117 34.87 9.07 7.76
N TYR A 118 34.65 8.83 6.45
CA TYR A 118 33.58 9.46 5.69
C TYR A 118 32.19 9.10 6.23
N TYR A 119 31.96 7.83 6.59
CA TYR A 119 30.69 7.39 7.14
C TYR A 119 30.42 7.98 8.53
N PHE A 120 31.45 8.15 9.35
CA PHE A 120 31.33 8.84 10.64
C PHE A 120 31.01 10.33 10.48
N LYS A 121 31.70 11.03 9.58
CA LYS A 121 31.42 12.43 9.25
C LYS A 121 29.99 12.59 8.73
N SER A 122 29.56 11.66 7.87
CA SER A 122 28.21 11.63 7.32
C SER A 122 27.13 11.44 8.39
N LEU A 123 27.32 10.52 9.34
CA LEU A 123 26.40 10.32 10.45
C LEU A 123 26.30 11.55 11.34
N ARG A 124 27.45 12.11 11.74
CA ARG A 124 27.50 13.33 12.57
C ARG A 124 26.77 14.48 11.89
N ARG A 125 27.03 14.67 10.59
CA ARG A 125 26.38 15.70 9.78
C ARG A 125 24.87 15.44 9.67
N ALA A 126 24.46 14.20 9.48
CA ALA A 126 23.05 13.84 9.42
C ALA A 126 22.33 14.15 10.75
N ILE A 127 22.95 13.89 11.89
CA ILE A 127 22.40 14.24 13.21
C ILE A 127 22.23 15.77 13.35
N LEU A 128 23.21 16.55 12.91
CA LEU A 128 23.19 18.02 13.03
C LEU A 128 22.24 18.70 12.03
N GLU A 129 22.22 18.24 10.77
CA GLU A 129 21.47 18.90 9.69
C GLU A 129 20.03 18.36 9.55
N LEU A 130 19.79 17.10 9.92
CA LEU A 130 18.50 16.43 9.80
C LEU A 130 17.80 16.28 11.15
N ASP A 131 17.98 17.27 12.03
CA ASP A 131 17.27 17.39 13.32
C ASP A 131 17.26 16.09 14.12
N ASN A 132 18.46 15.63 14.47
CA ASN A 132 18.68 14.41 15.26
C ASN A 132 18.09 13.13 14.62
N LEU A 133 17.96 13.11 13.29
CA LEU A 133 17.45 11.97 12.51
C LEU A 133 15.99 11.62 12.79
N ILE A 134 15.19 12.52 13.38
CA ILE A 134 13.79 12.26 13.71
C ILE A 134 13.00 11.87 12.45
N GLY A 135 12.25 10.76 12.54
CA GLY A 135 11.53 10.15 11.42
C GLY A 135 12.39 9.26 10.53
N GLY A 136 13.70 9.14 10.80
CA GLY A 136 14.61 8.28 10.05
C GLY A 136 14.31 6.81 10.31
N LYS A 137 14.37 5.99 9.26
CA LYS A 137 14.06 4.56 9.35
C LYS A 137 15.31 3.79 9.75
N VAL A 138 15.26 3.12 10.89
CA VAL A 138 16.33 2.25 11.40
C VAL A 138 15.92 0.79 11.21
N THR A 139 16.70 0.05 10.44
CA THR A 139 16.50 -1.39 10.22
C THR A 139 17.61 -2.16 10.90
N ARG A 140 17.26 -3.00 11.86
CA ARG A 140 18.18 -3.95 12.49
C ARG A 140 18.09 -5.28 11.75
N ILE A 141 19.24 -5.71 11.23
CA ILE A 141 19.42 -6.96 10.51
C ILE A 141 20.24 -7.87 11.43
N ARG A 142 19.69 -9.03 11.79
CA ARG A 142 20.43 -10.04 12.55
C ARG A 142 20.77 -11.21 11.65
N THR A 143 22.00 -11.70 11.74
CA THR A 143 22.42 -12.92 11.04
C THR A 143 23.48 -13.65 11.86
N PHE A 144 23.76 -14.89 11.51
CA PHE A 144 24.85 -15.65 12.10
C PHE A 144 26.19 -15.28 11.46
N TYR A 145 27.28 -15.33 12.23
CA TYR A 145 28.61 -14.96 11.77
C TYR A 145 29.03 -15.70 10.50
N LYS A 146 28.74 -17.00 10.40
CA LYS A 146 29.07 -17.81 9.21
C LYS A 146 28.31 -17.40 7.95
N PHE A 147 27.16 -16.73 8.10
CA PHE A 147 26.30 -16.28 6.99
C PHE A 147 26.69 -14.91 6.44
N LEU A 148 27.82 -14.34 6.88
CA LEU A 148 28.42 -13.18 6.21
C LEU A 148 28.84 -13.56 4.78
N ASP A 149 29.04 -12.56 3.92
CA ASP A 149 29.47 -12.82 2.54
C ASP A 149 30.90 -13.38 2.50
N ALA A 150 31.18 -14.30 1.57
CA ALA A 150 32.51 -14.89 1.42
C ALA A 150 33.60 -13.84 1.15
N ASN A 151 33.25 -12.72 0.51
CA ASN A 151 34.13 -11.57 0.24
C ASN A 151 34.82 -11.00 1.50
N ASN A 152 34.28 -11.25 2.68
CA ASN A 152 34.89 -10.79 3.93
C ASN A 152 36.21 -11.49 4.26
N ASN A 153 36.52 -12.62 3.62
CA ASN A 153 37.73 -13.43 3.87
C ASN A 153 37.90 -13.78 5.37
N LEU A 154 36.80 -14.17 6.01
CA LEU A 154 36.73 -14.54 7.41
C LEU A 154 36.69 -16.06 7.56
N GLU A 155 37.34 -16.59 8.60
CA GLU A 155 37.34 -18.03 8.87
C GLU A 155 35.92 -18.53 9.15
N GLY A 156 35.54 -19.66 8.53
CA GLY A 156 34.21 -20.26 8.72
C GLY A 156 33.05 -19.51 8.04
N VAL A 157 33.34 -18.44 7.29
CA VAL A 157 32.36 -17.69 6.50
C VAL A 157 32.35 -18.19 5.06
N GLY A 158 31.16 -18.36 4.48
CA GLY A 158 31.00 -18.76 3.09
C GLY A 158 29.65 -18.33 2.53
N ASP A 159 29.52 -18.36 1.20
CA ASP A 159 28.25 -17.98 0.57
C ASP A 159 27.23 -19.12 0.69
N PHE A 160 26.19 -18.88 1.49
CA PHE A 160 25.11 -19.84 1.68
C PHE A 160 24.07 -19.65 0.59
N THR A 161 24.36 -20.23 -0.56
CA THR A 161 23.44 -20.27 -1.67
C THR A 161 22.66 -21.59 -1.65
N CYS A 162 21.39 -21.55 -1.30
CA CYS A 162 20.45 -22.57 -1.74
C CYS A 162 20.11 -22.42 -3.24
N GLY A 163 21.11 -22.11 -4.06
CA GLY A 163 20.96 -21.79 -5.48
C GLY A 163 20.38 -20.40 -5.79
N LEU A 164 19.91 -19.63 -4.79
CA LEU A 164 19.20 -18.35 -5.01
C LEU A 164 20.02 -17.09 -4.63
N GLY A 165 21.32 -17.25 -4.36
CA GLY A 165 22.26 -16.12 -4.27
C GLY A 165 22.05 -15.14 -3.10
N LYS A 166 21.33 -15.50 -2.03
CA LYS A 166 21.12 -14.62 -0.87
C LYS A 166 21.43 -15.29 0.46
N ASN A 167 22.35 -14.70 1.21
CA ASN A 167 22.72 -15.18 2.54
C ASN A 167 21.55 -15.08 3.55
N PRO A 168 21.38 -16.04 4.47
CA PRO A 168 20.28 -16.03 5.43
C PRO A 168 20.33 -14.84 6.41
N GLU A 169 19.16 -14.32 6.81
CA GLU A 169 19.01 -13.31 7.87
C GLU A 169 17.72 -13.59 8.67
N PHE A 170 17.72 -13.25 9.96
CA PHE A 170 16.49 -13.23 10.76
C PHE A 170 15.52 -12.16 10.23
N PRO A 171 14.22 -12.26 10.54
CA PRO A 171 13.25 -11.23 10.17
C PRO A 171 13.76 -9.83 10.54
N ARG A 172 13.80 -8.92 9.55
CA ARG A 172 14.29 -7.56 9.75
C ARG A 172 13.39 -6.81 10.71
N GLU A 173 13.98 -6.21 11.71
CA GLU A 173 13.25 -5.36 12.65
C GLU A 173 13.36 -3.92 12.15
N THR A 174 12.22 -3.28 11.89
CA THR A 174 12.17 -1.91 11.39
C THR A 174 11.57 -1.01 12.46
N TYR A 175 12.31 0.05 12.77
CA TYR A 175 11.92 1.10 13.70
C TYR A 175 12.15 2.47 13.08
N TYR A 176 11.61 3.50 13.72
CA TYR A 176 11.75 4.89 13.32
C TYR A 176 12.30 5.68 14.49
N VAL A 177 13.20 6.62 14.24
CA VAL A 177 13.70 7.52 15.28
C VAL A 177 12.56 8.43 15.72
N GLN A 178 12.14 8.30 16.98
CA GLN A 178 11.05 9.11 17.52
C GLN A 178 11.56 10.42 18.10
N ARG A 179 12.60 10.35 18.95
CA ARG A 179 13.16 11.53 19.62
C ARG A 179 14.58 11.28 20.14
N LYS A 180 15.27 12.37 20.45
CA LYS A 180 16.51 12.36 21.22
C LYS A 180 16.19 12.26 22.72
N ILE A 181 16.82 11.32 23.42
CA ILE A 181 16.69 11.14 24.87
C ILE A 181 17.72 12.01 25.60
N SER A 182 18.98 11.89 25.20
CA SER A 182 20.10 12.59 25.83
C SER A 182 21.22 12.86 24.83
N GLU A 183 22.02 13.89 25.12
CA GLU A 183 23.22 14.24 24.37
C GLU A 183 24.28 14.73 25.36
N ASP A 184 25.37 13.97 25.47
CA ASP A 184 26.49 14.24 26.36
C ASP A 184 27.80 14.28 25.58
N LYS A 185 28.89 14.66 26.25
CA LYS A 185 30.25 14.59 25.67
C LYS A 185 30.63 13.20 25.19
N ASN A 186 30.02 12.17 25.77
CA ASN A 186 30.28 10.75 25.49
C ASN A 186 29.45 10.19 24.33
N GLY A 187 28.40 10.89 23.88
CA GLY A 187 27.54 10.39 22.80
C GLY A 187 26.14 10.98 22.80
N ILE A 188 25.34 10.52 21.83
CA ILE A 188 23.93 10.87 21.67
C ILE A 188 23.07 9.60 21.75
N GLN A 189 22.00 9.66 22.55
CA GLN A 189 21.05 8.57 22.72
C GLN A 189 19.71 8.92 22.05
N LEU A 190 19.24 8.04 21.17
CA LEU A 190 17.98 8.18 20.45
C LEU A 190 16.99 7.08 20.88
N GLU A 191 15.73 7.47 21.02
CA GLU A 191 14.60 6.54 21.20
C GLU A 191 14.06 6.15 19.82
N LEU A 192 13.90 4.85 19.61
CA LEU A 192 13.29 4.27 18.43
C LEU A 192 11.88 3.78 18.77
N SER A 193 10.97 3.90 17.82
CA SER A 193 9.59 3.45 17.95
C SER A 193 9.17 2.62 16.74
N SER A 194 8.21 1.72 16.94
CA SER A 194 7.54 1.02 15.84
C SER A 194 6.67 2.01 15.07
N VAL A 195 6.40 1.69 13.79
CA VAL A 195 5.44 2.47 12.97
C VAL A 195 4.10 2.68 13.67
N LEU A 196 3.69 1.68 14.47
CA LEU A 196 2.41 1.66 15.17
C LEU A 196 2.34 2.65 16.35
N ASP A 197 3.48 3.09 16.87
CA ASP A 197 3.60 3.94 18.06
C ASP A 197 4.30 5.27 17.73
N LEU A 198 4.34 5.63 16.45
CA LEU A 198 4.73 6.95 16.00
C LEU A 198 3.58 7.93 16.28
N GLU A 199 3.91 9.04 16.94
CA GLU A 199 2.96 10.13 17.13
C GLU A 199 2.46 10.65 15.77
N ASN A 200 1.15 10.84 15.66
CA ASN A 200 0.46 11.25 14.43
C ASN A 200 0.42 10.21 13.29
N PHE A 201 0.84 8.96 13.50
CA PHE A 201 0.64 7.91 12.51
C PHE A 201 -0.84 7.50 12.44
N LYS A 202 -1.57 8.08 11.49
CA LYS A 202 -2.96 7.70 11.20
C LYS A 202 -2.96 6.45 10.33
N LEU A 203 -3.11 5.28 10.96
CA LEU A 203 -3.67 4.13 10.23
C LEU A 203 -5.07 4.54 9.73
N PRO A 204 -5.49 4.18 8.51
CA PRO A 204 -6.85 4.43 8.07
C PRO A 204 -7.80 3.72 9.04
N ALA A 205 -8.35 4.47 10.00
CA ALA A 205 -9.22 4.02 11.07
C ALA A 205 -10.62 3.73 10.51
N ARG A 206 -10.69 2.79 9.56
CA ARG A 206 -11.92 2.41 8.90
C ARG A 206 -12.59 1.29 9.69
N LEU A 207 -13.87 1.49 9.98
CA LEU A 207 -14.72 0.45 10.52
C LEU A 207 -15.15 -0.50 9.39
N CYS A 208 -14.58 -1.69 9.35
CA CYS A 208 -15.01 -2.76 8.44
C CYS A 208 -16.15 -3.55 9.10
N LEU A 209 -17.38 -3.37 8.62
CA LEU A 209 -18.54 -4.11 9.12
C LEU A 209 -18.78 -5.35 8.25
N ALA A 210 -19.18 -6.46 8.89
CA ALA A 210 -19.46 -7.71 8.17
C ALA A 210 -20.63 -7.57 7.17
N ASN A 211 -21.61 -6.74 7.50
CA ASN A 211 -22.87 -6.61 6.77
C ASN A 211 -23.02 -5.28 6.01
N ARG A 212 -22.09 -4.32 6.17
CA ARG A 212 -22.20 -3.00 5.53
C ARG A 212 -20.88 -2.51 4.97
N CYS A 213 -20.92 -2.08 3.71
CA CYS A 213 -19.81 -1.45 3.02
C CYS A 213 -19.60 -0.01 3.52
N PRO A 214 -18.38 0.36 3.94
CA PRO A 214 -18.07 1.72 4.38
C PRO A 214 -17.85 2.69 3.22
N TRP A 215 -17.69 2.19 1.99
CA TRP A 215 -17.36 3.02 0.84
C TRP A 215 -18.52 3.89 0.36
N THR A 216 -18.16 5.04 -0.21
CA THR A 216 -19.09 5.87 -1.00
C THR A 216 -19.39 5.14 -2.31
N TYR A 217 -20.67 5.05 -2.67
CA TYR A 217 -21.08 4.37 -3.89
C TYR A 217 -20.52 5.08 -5.12
N ARG A 218 -19.95 4.30 -6.07
CA ARG A 218 -19.23 4.79 -7.26
C ARG A 218 -18.02 5.72 -7.00
N GLY A 219 -17.62 5.90 -5.74
CA GLY A 219 -16.40 6.63 -5.38
C GLY A 219 -15.16 5.75 -5.36
N GLU A 220 -14.04 6.33 -4.91
CA GLU A 220 -12.66 5.79 -4.98
C GLU A 220 -12.44 4.38 -4.42
N GLY A 221 -13.32 3.87 -3.56
CA GLY A 221 -13.20 2.51 -3.04
C GLY A 221 -14.26 1.52 -3.48
N CYS A 222 -15.43 2.01 -3.90
CA CYS A 222 -16.44 1.15 -4.53
C CYS A 222 -16.04 0.88 -5.98
N CYS A 223 -15.47 1.88 -6.67
CA CYS A 223 -14.97 1.80 -8.03
C CYS A 223 -16.01 1.32 -9.07
N TYR A 224 -17.29 1.46 -8.76
CA TYR A 224 -18.37 1.02 -9.64
C TYR A 224 -18.63 2.09 -10.69
N GLU A 225 -17.73 2.17 -11.66
CA GLU A 225 -17.75 3.20 -12.69
C GLU A 225 -17.19 2.66 -14.01
N PHE A 226 -17.57 3.27 -15.14
CA PHE A 226 -17.04 2.92 -16.46
C PHE A 226 -15.53 3.11 -16.51
N LYS A 227 -14.81 2.13 -17.07
CA LYS A 227 -13.34 2.13 -17.18
C LYS A 227 -12.77 3.43 -17.78
N GLU A 228 -13.45 4.02 -18.75
CA GLU A 228 -13.05 5.28 -19.42
C GLU A 228 -13.01 6.49 -18.49
N ALA A 229 -13.74 6.47 -17.38
CA ALA A 229 -13.77 7.55 -16.41
C ALA A 229 -12.66 7.41 -15.34
N GLY A 230 -12.03 6.25 -15.23
CA GLY A 230 -10.93 6.02 -14.28
C GLY A 230 -9.58 6.43 -14.85
N SER A 231 -8.65 6.81 -13.97
CA SER A 231 -7.24 7.02 -14.32
C SER A 231 -6.32 6.23 -13.39
N ASP A 232 -5.12 5.88 -13.86
CA ASP A 232 -4.15 5.15 -13.05
C ASP A 232 -3.65 6.00 -11.87
N GLU A 233 -3.61 7.33 -12.01
CA GLU A 233 -3.23 8.26 -10.94
C GLU A 233 -4.26 8.28 -9.81
N ALA A 234 -5.54 8.38 -10.15
CA ALA A 234 -6.60 8.49 -9.16
C ALA A 234 -6.97 7.13 -8.55
N HIS A 235 -6.89 6.05 -9.34
CA HIS A 235 -7.43 4.73 -8.96
C HIS A 235 -6.33 3.66 -8.78
N GLY A 236 -5.06 4.03 -8.94
CA GLY A 236 -3.89 3.16 -8.85
C GLY A 236 -3.72 2.18 -10.02
N SER A 237 -4.83 1.73 -10.63
CA SER A 237 -4.88 0.92 -11.84
C SER A 237 -6.31 0.93 -12.39
N THR A 238 -6.50 1.03 -13.70
CA THR A 238 -7.85 0.91 -14.32
C THR A 238 -8.28 -0.53 -14.61
N GLU A 239 -7.47 -1.54 -14.30
CA GLU A 239 -7.78 -2.95 -14.63
C GLU A 239 -8.93 -3.54 -13.82
N HIS A 240 -9.16 -3.01 -12.62
CA HIS A 240 -10.22 -3.47 -11.73
C HIS A 240 -11.58 -2.86 -12.05
N LEU A 241 -11.62 -1.83 -12.91
CA LEU A 241 -12.84 -1.14 -13.29
C LEU A 241 -13.58 -1.89 -14.40
N PRO A 242 -14.92 -1.95 -14.33
CA PRO A 242 -15.71 -2.56 -15.37
C PRO A 242 -15.75 -1.67 -16.62
N HIS A 243 -15.75 -2.28 -17.80
CA HIS A 243 -16.04 -1.53 -19.03
C HIS A 243 -17.47 -0.99 -19.05
N PHE A 244 -18.39 -1.68 -18.35
CA PHE A 244 -19.80 -1.31 -18.28
C PHE A 244 -20.30 -1.34 -16.83
N ALA A 245 -20.79 -0.20 -16.33
CA ALA A 245 -21.32 -0.04 -14.97
C ALA A 245 -22.75 0.54 -14.97
N PRO A 246 -23.75 -0.22 -15.48
CA PRO A 246 -25.12 0.28 -15.61
C PRO A 246 -25.75 0.62 -14.25
N PRO A 247 -26.75 1.53 -14.22
CA PRO A 247 -27.72 1.59 -13.14
C PRO A 247 -28.40 0.23 -12.91
N ILE A 248 -28.56 -0.22 -11.67
CA ILE A 248 -29.14 -1.56 -11.42
C ILE A 248 -30.28 -1.54 -10.42
N ALA A 249 -30.09 -0.90 -9.28
CA ALA A 249 -31.03 -1.05 -8.17
C ALA A 249 -31.10 0.19 -7.28
N THR A 250 -32.17 0.29 -6.51
CA THR A 250 -32.34 1.30 -5.46
C THR A 250 -31.65 0.87 -4.15
N ASP A 251 -31.71 1.75 -3.14
CA ASP A 251 -31.22 1.53 -1.78
C ASP A 251 -31.97 0.41 -1.04
N GLU A 252 -33.16 0.03 -1.50
CA GLU A 252 -33.96 -1.11 -1.03
C GLU A 252 -33.73 -2.39 -1.86
N GLU A 253 -32.70 -2.42 -2.70
CA GLU A 253 -32.33 -3.60 -3.53
C GLU A 253 -33.38 -3.97 -4.58
N GLN A 254 -34.27 -3.03 -4.90
CA GLN A 254 -35.26 -3.19 -5.96
C GLN A 254 -34.60 -2.94 -7.32
N LEU A 255 -34.75 -3.91 -8.24
CA LEU A 255 -34.19 -3.80 -9.59
C LEU A 255 -34.92 -2.72 -10.39
N LEU A 256 -34.16 -1.82 -11.01
CA LEU A 256 -34.68 -0.75 -11.87
C LEU A 256 -35.48 -1.31 -13.07
N THR A 257 -35.11 -2.48 -13.57
CA THR A 257 -35.86 -3.21 -14.61
C THR A 257 -37.31 -3.52 -14.20
N GLY A 258 -37.56 -3.78 -12.91
CA GLY A 258 -38.89 -4.03 -12.39
C GLY A 258 -39.67 -2.75 -12.05
N LEU A 259 -38.97 -1.65 -11.82
CA LEU A 259 -39.57 -0.35 -11.48
C LEU A 259 -39.95 0.46 -12.72
N ILE A 260 -39.18 0.33 -13.80
CA ILE A 260 -39.35 1.11 -15.03
C ILE A 260 -40.08 0.23 -16.04
N THR A 261 -41.41 0.29 -15.99
CA THR A 261 -42.29 -0.58 -16.78
C THR A 261 -43.28 0.22 -17.62
N GLY A 262 -43.72 -0.40 -18.73
CA GLY A 262 -44.76 0.16 -19.59
C GLY A 262 -46.16 -0.11 -19.04
N ALA A 263 -47.18 0.41 -19.72
CA ALA A 263 -48.59 0.26 -19.32
C ALA A 263 -49.06 -1.21 -19.15
N LEU A 264 -48.38 -2.16 -19.79
CA LEU A 264 -48.64 -3.60 -19.73
C LEU A 264 -47.66 -4.35 -18.81
N GLY A 265 -46.91 -3.66 -17.96
CA GLY A 265 -45.95 -4.25 -17.01
C GLY A 265 -44.66 -4.78 -17.66
N GLN A 266 -44.43 -4.52 -18.94
CA GLN A 266 -43.20 -4.93 -19.63
C GLN A 266 -42.02 -4.03 -19.21
N PRO A 267 -40.81 -4.56 -18.99
CA PRO A 267 -39.65 -3.76 -18.62
C PRO A 267 -39.28 -2.80 -19.77
N LEU A 268 -39.16 -1.52 -19.47
CA LEU A 268 -38.70 -0.48 -20.39
C LEU A 268 -37.23 -0.10 -20.17
N TYR A 269 -36.55 -0.78 -19.25
CA TYR A 269 -35.15 -0.58 -18.95
C TYR A 269 -34.42 -1.91 -18.79
N ASP A 270 -33.36 -2.09 -19.57
CA ASP A 270 -32.45 -3.24 -19.51
C ASP A 270 -31.01 -2.77 -19.24
N PRO A 271 -30.46 -3.07 -18.05
CA PRO A 271 -29.06 -2.77 -17.69
C PRO A 271 -28.03 -3.36 -18.67
N SER A 272 -28.32 -4.48 -19.32
CA SER A 272 -27.35 -5.17 -20.18
C SER A 272 -27.07 -4.43 -21.49
N GLY A 273 -28.03 -3.62 -21.96
CA GLY A 273 -27.93 -2.79 -23.15
C GLY A 273 -27.24 -1.44 -22.92
N VAL A 274 -26.92 -1.08 -21.68
CA VAL A 274 -26.30 0.22 -21.36
C VAL A 274 -24.82 0.20 -21.73
N THR A 275 -24.42 1.20 -22.50
CA THR A 275 -23.03 1.48 -22.89
C THR A 275 -22.61 2.86 -22.40
N ALA A 276 -21.30 3.14 -22.36
CA ALA A 276 -20.78 4.46 -22.02
C ALA A 276 -21.40 5.58 -22.88
N SER A 277 -21.65 5.31 -24.18
CA SER A 277 -22.29 6.27 -25.10
C SER A 277 -23.80 6.44 -24.90
N SER A 278 -24.48 5.47 -24.26
CA SER A 278 -25.92 5.57 -23.96
C SER A 278 -26.21 6.41 -22.71
N VAL A 279 -25.20 6.60 -21.88
CA VAL A 279 -25.25 7.40 -20.67
C VAL A 279 -24.88 8.84 -21.03
N ILE A 280 -25.74 9.79 -20.65
CA ILE A 280 -25.52 11.21 -20.96
C ILE A 280 -25.57 12.06 -19.71
N GLU A 281 -24.82 13.15 -19.70
CA GLU A 281 -24.93 14.15 -18.64
C GLU A 281 -26.33 14.79 -18.69
N TYR A 282 -26.93 15.00 -17.52
CA TYR A 282 -28.21 15.68 -17.45
C TYR A 282 -28.05 17.15 -17.87
N ASP A 283 -28.90 17.59 -18.80
CA ASP A 283 -28.95 18.94 -19.34
C ASP A 283 -30.39 19.44 -19.31
N ILE A 284 -30.63 20.48 -18.51
CA ILE A 284 -31.96 21.11 -18.38
C ILE A 284 -32.41 21.75 -19.70
N HIS A 285 -31.48 22.15 -20.57
CA HIS A 285 -31.76 22.83 -21.84
C HIS A 285 -31.87 21.87 -23.03
N ARG A 286 -31.87 20.55 -22.79
CA ARG A 286 -32.00 19.54 -23.83
C ARG A 286 -33.32 19.66 -24.57
N SER A 287 -33.29 20.05 -25.85
CA SER A 287 -34.49 20.38 -26.65
C SER A 287 -35.47 19.23 -26.87
N ILE A 288 -34.98 17.98 -26.85
CA ILE A 288 -35.78 16.78 -27.11
C ILE A 288 -36.27 16.08 -25.83
N GLY A 289 -35.94 16.60 -24.64
CA GLY A 289 -36.22 15.93 -23.37
C GLY A 289 -35.55 14.56 -23.25
N TYR A 290 -36.12 13.69 -22.42
CA TYR A 290 -35.65 12.31 -22.20
C TYR A 290 -36.79 11.31 -22.36
N THR A 291 -36.53 10.19 -23.02
CA THR A 291 -37.50 9.10 -23.16
C THR A 291 -37.37 8.12 -21.99
N THR A 292 -38.43 7.36 -21.73
CA THR A 292 -38.40 6.29 -20.71
C THR A 292 -37.22 5.35 -20.94
N GLY A 293 -36.53 4.99 -19.87
CA GLY A 293 -35.34 4.12 -19.90
C GLY A 293 -34.01 4.85 -20.22
N ASN A 294 -34.03 6.14 -20.58
CA ASN A 294 -32.79 6.91 -20.72
C ASN A 294 -32.05 7.01 -19.39
N VAL A 295 -30.73 6.79 -19.44
CA VAL A 295 -29.83 6.91 -18.29
C VAL A 295 -29.14 8.26 -18.35
N VAL A 296 -29.27 9.04 -17.28
CA VAL A 296 -28.58 10.31 -17.11
C VAL A 296 -27.71 10.29 -15.86
N TYR A 297 -26.72 11.17 -15.79
CA TYR A 297 -25.98 11.42 -14.57
C TYR A 297 -25.84 12.92 -14.26
N ILE A 298 -25.65 13.21 -12.97
CA ILE A 298 -25.19 14.51 -12.48
C ILE A 298 -23.89 14.30 -11.71
N THR A 299 -22.97 15.24 -11.80
CA THR A 299 -21.70 15.16 -11.06
C THR A 299 -21.77 16.06 -9.83
N LYS A 300 -21.41 15.52 -8.67
CA LYS A 300 -21.25 16.28 -7.43
C LYS A 300 -20.06 15.73 -6.65
N ASP A 301 -19.16 16.61 -6.23
CA ASP A 301 -17.93 16.25 -5.50
C ASP A 301 -17.12 15.16 -6.24
N ASP A 302 -16.97 15.33 -7.57
CA ASP A 302 -16.30 14.39 -8.49
C ASP A 302 -16.92 12.97 -8.55
N ILE A 303 -18.13 12.79 -8.03
CA ILE A 303 -18.89 11.54 -8.09
C ILE A 303 -20.11 11.71 -8.99
N ARG A 304 -20.27 10.78 -9.94
CA ARG A 304 -21.45 10.71 -10.81
C ARG A 304 -22.60 9.98 -10.13
N TYR A 305 -23.73 10.67 -10.00
CA TYR A 305 -25.00 10.12 -9.52
C TYR A 305 -25.88 9.81 -10.72
N TYR A 306 -26.27 8.55 -10.85
CA TYR A 306 -27.01 8.05 -12.00
C TYR A 306 -28.50 7.98 -11.73
N TYR A 307 -29.28 8.31 -12.76
CA TYR A 307 -30.74 8.28 -12.75
C TYR A 307 -31.25 7.67 -14.03
N VAL A 308 -32.37 6.96 -13.94
CA VAL A 308 -33.06 6.40 -15.10
C VAL A 308 -34.45 7.00 -15.21
N ALA A 309 -34.83 7.42 -16.41
CA ALA A 309 -36.14 8.00 -16.67
C ALA A 309 -37.25 6.94 -16.53
N LYS A 310 -38.17 7.15 -15.59
CA LYS A 310 -39.35 6.31 -15.33
C LYS A 310 -40.44 6.50 -16.38
N THR A 311 -40.52 7.72 -16.89
CA THR A 311 -41.48 8.16 -17.89
C THR A 311 -40.81 9.18 -18.81
N ILE A 312 -41.54 9.66 -19.81
CA ILE A 312 -41.07 10.73 -20.69
C ILE A 312 -40.87 12.00 -19.86
N VAL A 313 -39.66 12.55 -19.89
CA VAL A 313 -39.28 13.78 -19.19
C VAL A 313 -39.29 14.94 -20.19
N PRO A 314 -40.20 15.92 -20.05
CA PRO A 314 -40.24 17.09 -20.92
C PRO A 314 -38.98 17.94 -20.80
N SER A 315 -38.63 18.64 -21.88
CA SER A 315 -37.53 19.61 -21.89
C SER A 315 -37.79 20.74 -20.88
N GLY A 316 -36.74 21.22 -20.20
CA GLY A 316 -36.82 22.35 -19.29
C GLY A 316 -37.55 22.10 -17.96
N MET A 317 -37.95 20.86 -17.67
CA MET A 317 -38.70 20.51 -16.46
C MET A 317 -38.05 19.33 -15.72
N ALA A 318 -38.35 19.24 -14.41
CA ALA A 318 -38.06 18.08 -13.56
C ALA A 318 -36.59 17.63 -13.54
N PRO A 319 -35.67 18.42 -12.96
CA PRO A 319 -34.29 17.97 -12.74
C PRO A 319 -34.23 16.76 -11.78
N PRO A 320 -33.30 15.80 -11.99
CA PRO A 320 -32.98 14.82 -10.95
C PRO A 320 -32.62 15.55 -9.64
N PRO A 321 -33.14 15.14 -8.47
CA PRO A 321 -33.75 13.84 -8.15
C PRO A 321 -35.30 13.84 -8.13
N HIS A 322 -35.98 14.49 -9.08
CA HIS A 322 -37.44 14.53 -9.10
C HIS A 322 -38.08 13.13 -9.29
N THR A 323 -38.64 12.57 -8.20
CA THR A 323 -39.06 11.16 -8.07
C THR A 323 -40.18 10.69 -9.01
N ASN A 324 -41.00 11.62 -9.53
CA ASN A 324 -42.04 11.29 -10.52
C ASN A 324 -41.45 10.93 -11.90
N TYR A 325 -40.26 11.43 -12.23
CA TYR A 325 -39.65 11.29 -13.55
C TYR A 325 -38.39 10.43 -13.51
N TRP A 326 -37.66 10.47 -12.41
CA TRP A 326 -36.35 9.85 -12.27
C TRP A 326 -36.35 8.82 -11.15
N GLU A 327 -35.77 7.66 -11.44
CA GLU A 327 -35.41 6.66 -10.45
C GLU A 327 -33.90 6.69 -10.26
N ALA A 328 -33.43 6.76 -9.01
CA ALA A 328 -32.01 6.89 -8.71
C ALA A 328 -31.35 5.53 -8.55
N ASP A 329 -30.17 5.33 -9.15
CA ASP A 329 -29.34 4.18 -8.84
C ASP A 329 -28.64 4.38 -7.51
N ARG A 330 -28.99 3.56 -6.53
CA ARG A 330 -28.51 3.70 -5.15
C ARG A 330 -28.04 2.36 -4.62
N CYS A 331 -26.94 2.39 -3.86
CA CYS A 331 -26.41 1.21 -3.22
C CYS A 331 -26.95 1.08 -1.81
N SER A 332 -27.57 -0.05 -1.49
CA SER A 332 -28.01 -0.42 -0.13
C SER A 332 -26.85 -0.60 0.86
N LYS A 333 -25.60 -0.61 0.36
CA LYS A 333 -24.36 -0.88 1.09
C LYS A 333 -24.32 -2.27 1.73
N THR A 334 -25.22 -3.19 1.38
CA THR A 334 -25.19 -4.58 1.83
C THR A 334 -24.43 -5.46 0.85
N LEU A 335 -24.08 -6.66 1.30
CA LEU A 335 -23.45 -7.67 0.45
C LEU A 335 -24.33 -8.01 -0.76
N GLU A 336 -25.64 -8.05 -0.59
CA GLU A 336 -26.61 -8.35 -1.64
C GLU A 336 -26.65 -7.22 -2.68
N GLY A 337 -26.74 -5.97 -2.26
CA GLY A 337 -26.67 -4.81 -3.15
C GLY A 337 -25.36 -4.73 -3.94
N CYS A 338 -24.23 -5.14 -3.34
CA CYS A 338 -22.96 -5.27 -4.06
C CYS A 338 -22.95 -6.43 -5.05
N LYS A 339 -23.57 -7.58 -4.72
CA LYS A 339 -23.68 -8.73 -5.62
C LYS A 339 -24.50 -8.45 -6.87
N LEU A 340 -25.55 -7.61 -6.77
CA LEU A 340 -26.32 -7.17 -7.93
C LEU A 340 -25.45 -6.41 -8.95
N ARG A 341 -24.35 -5.81 -8.51
CA ARG A 341 -23.45 -4.97 -9.31
C ARG A 341 -22.21 -5.72 -9.78
N TRP A 342 -21.49 -6.30 -8.84
CA TRP A 342 -20.17 -6.93 -9.04
C TRP A 342 -20.20 -8.46 -9.00
N GLY A 343 -21.29 -9.06 -8.55
CA GLY A 343 -21.36 -10.50 -8.35
C GLY A 343 -21.35 -11.28 -9.68
N ASN A 344 -21.26 -12.61 -9.57
CA ASN A 344 -21.30 -13.51 -10.73
C ASN A 344 -22.65 -13.45 -11.50
N ALA A 345 -23.69 -12.86 -10.91
CA ALA A 345 -24.98 -12.57 -11.56
C ALA A 345 -25.21 -11.07 -11.78
N GLY A 346 -24.24 -10.21 -11.46
CA GLY A 346 -24.35 -8.76 -11.63
C GLY A 346 -24.23 -8.33 -13.08
N ALA A 347 -24.73 -7.12 -13.38
CA ALA A 347 -24.79 -6.59 -14.75
C ALA A 347 -23.52 -5.86 -15.19
N ALA A 348 -22.53 -5.68 -14.30
CA ALA A 348 -21.27 -5.14 -14.75
C ALA A 348 -20.58 -6.14 -15.68
N THR A 349 -20.00 -5.63 -16.76
CA THR A 349 -19.29 -6.46 -17.74
C THR A 349 -17.95 -5.84 -18.16
N ASN A 350 -17.05 -6.71 -18.60
CA ASN A 350 -15.81 -6.37 -19.29
C ASN A 350 -15.89 -6.81 -20.74
N CYS A 351 -15.09 -6.20 -21.61
CA CYS A 351 -14.93 -6.68 -22.96
C CYS A 351 -13.74 -7.64 -23.06
N VAL A 352 -13.93 -8.83 -23.63
CA VAL A 352 -12.88 -9.87 -23.75
C VAL A 352 -11.63 -9.35 -24.46
N ASP A 353 -11.80 -8.51 -25.47
CA ASP A 353 -10.72 -7.93 -26.29
C ASP A 353 -10.41 -6.48 -25.94
N ASN A 354 -10.95 -5.98 -24.82
CA ASN A 354 -10.91 -4.58 -24.42
C ASN A 354 -11.46 -3.57 -25.48
N SER A 355 -12.29 -4.00 -26.43
CA SER A 355 -12.86 -3.10 -27.43
C SER A 355 -13.89 -2.12 -26.85
N ASN A 356 -13.95 -0.92 -27.42
CA ASN A 356 -14.94 0.10 -27.12
C ASN A 356 -15.44 0.77 -28.42
N PRO A 357 -16.73 0.64 -28.79
CA PRO A 357 -17.79 -0.07 -28.08
C PRO A 357 -17.57 -1.59 -28.12
N CYS A 358 -17.84 -2.27 -27.00
CA CYS A 358 -17.78 -3.73 -26.92
C CYS A 358 -19.03 -4.36 -27.56
N PRO A 359 -18.88 -5.23 -28.58
CA PRO A 359 -20.01 -6.00 -29.10
C PRO A 359 -20.64 -6.89 -28.01
N ASP A 360 -21.97 -7.06 -28.01
CA ASP A 360 -22.66 -7.91 -27.01
C ASP A 360 -22.11 -9.34 -26.96
N SER A 361 -21.67 -9.89 -28.10
CA SER A 361 -21.05 -11.22 -28.18
C SER A 361 -19.69 -11.32 -27.49
N LYS A 362 -19.06 -10.19 -27.15
CA LYS A 362 -17.76 -10.09 -26.47
C LYS A 362 -17.85 -9.55 -25.05
N LYS A 363 -19.06 -9.24 -24.56
CA LYS A 363 -19.29 -8.89 -23.16
C LYS A 363 -19.14 -10.14 -22.30
N VAL A 364 -18.27 -10.07 -21.30
CA VAL A 364 -18.13 -11.09 -20.26
C VAL A 364 -18.39 -10.46 -18.91
N LYS A 365 -18.96 -11.22 -17.97
CA LYS A 365 -19.18 -10.73 -16.60
C LYS A 365 -17.85 -10.27 -16.02
N THR A 366 -17.86 -9.14 -15.31
CA THR A 366 -16.62 -8.67 -14.64
C THR A 366 -16.14 -9.69 -13.62
N ASN A 367 -14.90 -9.45 -13.19
CA ASN A 367 -14.20 -10.17 -12.15
C ASN A 367 -15.14 -10.69 -11.04
N LYS A 368 -15.02 -11.97 -10.68
CA LYS A 368 -15.87 -12.68 -9.70
C LYS A 368 -15.75 -12.16 -8.26
N PHE A 369 -15.04 -11.05 -8.04
CA PHE A 369 -14.60 -10.60 -6.73
C PHE A 369 -15.25 -9.26 -6.39
N LEU A 370 -15.71 -9.15 -5.15
CA LEU A 370 -16.20 -7.90 -4.60
C LEU A 370 -15.05 -6.89 -4.46
N PRO A 371 -15.35 -5.58 -4.52
CA PRO A 371 -14.35 -4.53 -4.37
C PRO A 371 -13.60 -4.67 -3.04
N PHE A 372 -12.30 -4.39 -3.09
CA PHE A 372 -11.39 -4.54 -1.96
C PHE A 372 -11.82 -3.67 -0.76
N GLY A 373 -11.73 -4.23 0.44
CA GLY A 373 -11.99 -3.49 1.69
C GLY A 373 -13.43 -3.06 1.92
N GLY A 374 -14.39 -3.55 1.11
CA GLY A 374 -15.82 -3.34 1.34
C GLY A 374 -16.37 -4.19 2.49
N TYR A 375 -15.93 -5.45 2.61
CA TYR A 375 -16.36 -6.38 3.66
C TYR A 375 -15.15 -7.16 4.21
N PRO A 376 -15.19 -7.60 5.48
CA PRO A 376 -14.20 -8.54 6.02
C PRO A 376 -14.08 -9.79 5.14
N GLY A 377 -12.85 -10.20 4.82
CA GLY A 377 -12.61 -11.40 4.01
C GLY A 377 -12.70 -11.23 2.49
N THR A 378 -12.99 -10.02 1.96
CA THR A 378 -12.89 -9.78 0.49
C THR A 378 -11.44 -9.59 0.01
N ASN A 379 -10.45 -9.76 0.88
CA ASN A 379 -9.05 -9.77 0.52
C ASN A 379 -8.72 -11.03 -0.28
N SER A 380 -8.68 -10.86 -1.59
CA SER A 380 -8.17 -11.79 -2.60
C SER A 380 -9.02 -13.05 -2.86
N LYS A 381 -9.38 -13.23 -4.13
CA LYS A 381 -9.74 -14.51 -4.74
C LYS A 381 -10.85 -15.35 -4.06
N THR A 382 -11.81 -14.75 -3.36
CA THR A 382 -12.99 -15.49 -2.89
C THR A 382 -14.04 -15.50 -4.00
N ILE A 383 -14.12 -16.60 -4.76
CA ILE A 383 -15.25 -16.83 -5.67
C ILE A 383 -16.47 -17.01 -4.77
N VAL A 384 -17.34 -16.01 -4.76
CA VAL A 384 -18.65 -16.19 -4.14
C VAL A 384 -19.46 -17.04 -5.12
N GLN A 385 -19.68 -18.31 -4.74
CA GLN A 385 -20.56 -19.21 -5.48
C GLN A 385 -21.98 -18.66 -5.56
#